data_AF-A0A661MXL2-F1
#
_entry.id   AF-A0A661MXL2-F1
#
_cell.length_a   1.000
_cell.length_b   1.000
_cell.length_c   1.000
_cell.angle_alpha   90.00
_cell.angle_beta   90.00
_cell.angle_gamma   90.00
#
_symmetry.space_group_name_H-M   'P 1'
#
loop_
_entity.id
_entity.type
_entity.pdbx_description
1 polymer ?
#
loop_
_entity_poly.entity_id
_entity_poly.type
_entity_poly.pdbx_seq_one_letter_code
_entity_poly.pdbx_strand_id
1 'polypeptide(L)' 'MTQKSTILYTKTDEAPLLATYSLLPILRAFTLPADITLELPDISLAGRILASFPEGLSEDQRVE' A
#
# COMPACT_ATOMS: atom_id res chain seq x y z
N MET A 1 21.15 -0.26 -14.42
CA MET A 1 20.65 -0.60 -13.08
C MET A 1 19.59 -1.66 -13.26
N THR A 2 19.72 -2.81 -12.59
CA THR A 2 18.70 -3.87 -12.65
C THR A 2 17.44 -3.35 -11.97
N GLN A 3 16.30 -3.38 -12.66
CA GLN A 3 15.03 -2.98 -12.06
C GLN A 3 14.68 -4.01 -10.99
N LYS A 4 14.49 -3.55 -9.76
CA LYS A 4 14.07 -4.41 -8.65
C LYS A 4 12.66 -4.94 -8.92
N SER A 5 12.44 -6.23 -8.74
CA SER A 5 11.11 -6.82 -8.89
C SER A 5 10.20 -6.35 -7.76
N THR A 6 9.09 -5.71 -8.11
CA THR A 6 8.13 -5.16 -7.14
C THR A 6 6.80 -5.87 -7.23
N ILE A 7 6.26 -6.28 -6.07
CA ILE A 7 4.90 -6.76 -5.89
C ILE A 7 4.07 -5.62 -5.31
N LEU A 8 2.95 -5.29 -5.97
CA LEU A 8 1.95 -4.38 -5.45
C LEU A 8 0.95 -5.18 -4.61
N TYR A 9 1.01 -5.02 -3.28
CA TYR A 9 0.09 -5.66 -2.34
C TYR A 9 -0.95 -4.63 -1.91
N THR A 10 -2.20 -4.75 -2.35
CA THR A 10 -3.16 -3.65 -2.19
C THR A 10 -3.64 -3.50 -0.75
N LYS A 11 -3.58 -2.27 -0.22
CA LYS A 11 -4.27 -1.90 1.02
C LYS A 11 -5.73 -1.65 0.69
N THR A 12 -6.60 -2.44 1.30
CA THR A 12 -8.05 -2.47 1.05
C THR A 12 -8.79 -2.09 2.34
N ASP A 13 -10.03 -2.57 2.50
CA ASP A 13 -10.93 -2.21 3.59
C ASP A 13 -11.23 -3.40 4.51
N GLU A 14 -11.89 -3.14 5.63
CA GLU A 14 -12.54 -4.14 6.51
C GLU A 14 -11.65 -5.32 6.93
N ALA A 15 -12.15 -6.56 6.85
CA ALA A 15 -11.42 -7.75 7.27
C ALA A 15 -10.11 -7.98 6.48
N PRO A 16 -10.06 -7.80 5.15
CA PRO A 16 -8.81 -7.87 4.39
C PRO A 16 -7.72 -6.87 4.83
N LEU A 17 -8.09 -5.66 5.22
CA LEU A 17 -7.14 -4.69 5.78
C LEU A 17 -6.53 -5.20 7.09
N LEU A 18 -7.38 -5.71 8.00
CA LEU A 18 -6.91 -6.27 9.27
C LEU A 18 -5.96 -7.46 9.05
N ALA A 19 -6.28 -8.34 8.11
CA ALA A 19 -5.40 -9.46 7.74
C ALA A 19 -4.06 -8.97 7.15
N THR A 20 -4.08 -7.90 6.36
CA THR A 20 -2.87 -7.29 5.77
C THR A 20 -1.89 -6.82 6.84
N TYR A 21 -2.37 -6.20 7.93
CA TYR A 21 -1.50 -5.79 9.04
C TYR A 21 -0.77 -6.98 9.70
N SER A 22 -1.39 -8.15 9.73
CA SER A 22 -0.75 -9.37 10.25
C SER A 22 0.20 -10.01 9.23
N LEU A 23 -0.19 -10.07 7.95
CA LEU A 23 0.49 -10.89 6.94
C LEU A 23 1.61 -10.14 6.20
N LEU A 24 1.46 -8.83 5.97
CA LEU A 24 2.44 -8.04 5.22
C LEU A 24 3.85 -8.07 5.81
N PRO A 25 4.06 -7.98 7.15
CA PRO A 25 5.41 -8.09 7.73
C PRO A 25 6.07 -9.45 7.43
N ILE A 26 5.28 -10.53 7.42
CA ILE A 26 5.75 -11.88 7.11
C ILE A 26 6.16 -11.95 5.63
N LEU A 27 5.30 -11.47 4.72
CA LEU A 27 5.63 -11.48 3.29
C LEU A 27 6.91 -10.70 2.99
N ARG A 28 7.10 -9.52 3.61
CA ARG A 28 8.33 -8.72 3.48
C ARG A 28 9.58 -9.48 3.96
N ALA A 29 9.49 -10.17 5.09
CA ALA A 29 10.62 -10.94 5.62
C ALA A 29 11.02 -12.11 4.69
N PHE A 30 10.03 -12.80 4.11
CA PHE A 30 10.29 -13.95 3.23
C PHE A 30 10.77 -13.55 1.83
N THR A 31 10.41 -12.36 1.36
CA THR A 31 10.79 -11.86 0.02
C THR A 31 12.11 -11.11 0.00
N LEU A 32 12.59 -10.65 1.16
CA LEU A 32 13.86 -9.93 1.28
C LEU A 32 15.08 -10.66 0.68
N PRO A 33 15.29 -11.98 0.90
CA PRO A 33 16.45 -12.70 0.32
C PRO A 33 16.39 -12.82 -1.20
N ALA A 34 15.21 -12.69 -1.81
CA ALA A 34 15.00 -12.74 -3.25
C ALA A 34 15.12 -11.36 -3.93
N ASP A 35 15.46 -10.32 -3.16
CA ASP A 35 15.48 -8.92 -3.62
C ASP A 35 14.15 -8.48 -4.26
N ILE A 36 13.03 -8.92 -3.70
CA ILE A 36 11.68 -8.51 -4.11
C ILE A 36 11.15 -7.45 -3.13
N THR A 37 10.65 -6.33 -3.64
CA THR A 37 9.99 -5.29 -2.83
C THR A 37 8.49 -5.51 -2.78
N LEU A 38 7.86 -5.25 -1.62
CA LEU A 38 6.41 -5.11 -1.52
C LEU A 38 6.03 -3.64 -1.28
N GLU A 39 5.37 -3.05 -2.27
CA GLU A 39 4.70 -1.76 -2.15
C GLU A 39 3.25 -1.97 -1.77
N LEU A 40 2.69 -1.02 -1.01
CA LEU A 40 1.36 -1.13 -0.44
C LEU A 40 0.45 0.03 -0.94
N PRO A 41 0.08 0.06 -2.23
CA PRO A 41 -0.80 1.10 -2.75
C PRO A 41 -2.17 1.04 -2.06
N ASP A 42 -2.69 2.21 -1.68
CA ASP A 42 -3.97 2.34 -0.99
C ASP A 42 -5.12 2.45 -1.99
N ILE A 43 -5.96 1.41 -2.05
CA ILE A 43 -7.19 1.41 -2.86
C ILE A 43 -8.45 1.35 -2.00
N SER A 44 -8.30 1.60 -0.69
CA SER A 44 -9.42 1.66 0.24
C SER A 44 -10.47 2.67 -0.21
N LEU A 45 -11.70 2.50 0.26
CA LEU A 45 -12.76 3.47 0.00
C LEU A 45 -12.34 4.87 0.45
N ALA A 46 -11.75 4.99 1.64
CA ALA A 46 -11.27 6.26 2.18
C ALA A 46 -10.17 6.87 1.31
N GLY A 47 -9.17 6.08 0.93
CA GLY A 47 -8.08 6.53 0.05
C GLY A 47 -8.59 7.07 -1.28
N ARG A 48 -9.52 6.37 -1.93
CA ARG A 48 -10.11 6.80 -3.21
C ARG A 48 -10.93 8.09 -3.08
N ILE A 49 -11.65 8.28 -1.97
CA ILE A 49 -12.37 9.54 -1.71
C ILE A 49 -11.35 10.68 -1.57
N LEU A 50 -10.31 10.51 -0.75
CA LEU A 50 -9.29 11.56 -0.55
C LEU A 50 -8.56 11.92 -1.85
N ALA A 51 -8.17 10.92 -2.66
CA ALA A 51 -7.53 11.11 -3.95
C ALA A 51 -8.43 11.85 -4.97
N SER A 52 -9.76 11.76 -4.82
CA SER A 52 -10.72 12.39 -5.74
C SER A 52 -10.97 13.88 -5.46
N PHE A 53 -10.65 14.37 -4.26
CA PHE A 53 -10.95 15.75 -3.83
C PHE A 53 -9.73 16.47 -3.20
N PRO A 54 -8.56 16.51 -3.86
CA PRO A 54 -7.33 17.06 -3.28
C PRO A 54 -7.40 18.56 -2.97
N GLU A 55 -8.25 19.31 -3.67
CA GLU A 55 -8.48 20.75 -3.46
C GLU A 55 -9.18 21.07 -2.13
N GLY A 56 -9.89 20.09 -1.56
CA GLY A 56 -10.53 20.21 -0.25
C GLY A 56 -9.62 19.85 0.92
N LEU A 57 -8.35 19.49 0.65
CA LEU A 57 -7.40 18.96 1.63
C LEU A 57 -6.21 19.91 1.81
N SER A 58 -5.70 19.99 3.04
CA SER A 58 -4.38 20.60 3.29
C SER A 58 -3.27 19.74 2.66
N GLU A 59 -2.10 20.33 2.43
CA GLU A 59 -0.98 19.63 1.75
C GLU A 59 -0.58 18.33 2.46
N ASP A 60 -0.68 18.27 3.80
CA ASP A 60 -0.37 17.09 4.61
C ASP A 60 -1.47 16.02 4.61
N GLN A 61 -2.68 16.35 4.15
CA GLN A 61 -3.82 15.44 4.04
C GLN A 61 -3.94 14.79 2.66
N ARG A 62 -3.27 15.35 1.64
CA ARG A 62 -3.34 14.81 0.28
C ARG A 62 -2.68 13.44 0.21
N VAL A 63 -3.29 12.57 -0.59
CA VAL A 63 -2.82 11.22 -0.90
C VAL A 63 -2.69 11.06 -2.41
N GLU A 64 -1.81 10.15 -2.84
CA GLU A 64 -1.64 9.75 -4.24
C GLU A 64 -2.61 8.63 -4.65
#